data_AF-A0A0F9U826-F1
#
_entry.id   AF-A0A0F9U826-F1
#
_cell.length_a   1.000
_cell.length_b   1.000
_cell.length_c   1.000
_cell.angle_alpha   90.00
_cell.angle_beta   90.00
_cell.angle_gamma   90.00
#
_symmetry.space_group_name_H-M   'P 1'
#
loop_
_entity.id
_entity.type
_entity.pdbx_description
1 polymer ?
#
loop_
_entity_poly.entity_id
_entity_poly.type
_entity_poly.pdbx_seq_one_letter_code
_entity_poly.pdbx_strand_id
1 'polypeptide(L)'
;MRQGVLSTGEDYPVKSQPYDREFIAGFNRVAERIYEWSARRGFWPDGDRNDGEALALIHSEVSEALECLRWGNPPDKNLGDFSGAEVQIADAVMRIMDLAHGRGWRVAEVIFEKLRFNESREYRNGKQF
;
A
#
# COMPACT_ATOMS: atom_id res chain seq x y z
N MET A 1 -7.47 8.34 20.68
CA MET A 1 -6.41 7.40 20.25
C MET A 1 -5.12 8.18 20.08
N ARG A 2 -3.96 7.63 20.43
CA ARG A 2 -2.67 8.31 20.18
C ARG A 2 -2.42 8.26 18.67
N GLN A 3 -2.36 9.42 18.01
CA GLN A 3 -1.82 9.52 16.66
C GLN A 3 -0.38 8.98 16.72
N GLY A 4 -0.14 7.83 16.09
CA GLY A 4 1.20 7.31 15.93
C GLY A 4 1.94 8.25 14.99
N VAL A 5 2.96 8.95 15.49
CA VAL A 5 3.86 9.73 14.63
C VAL A 5 4.49 8.76 13.64
N LEU A 6 4.23 8.95 12.35
CA LEU A 6 4.82 8.13 11.30
C LEU A 6 6.32 8.41 11.27
N SER A 7 7.12 7.35 11.29
CA SER A 7 8.58 7.45 11.39
C SER A 7 9.17 8.08 10.12
N THR A 8 10.16 8.96 10.30
CA THR A 8 11.02 9.49 9.22
C THR A 8 11.96 8.42 8.65
N GLY A 9 11.97 7.21 9.21
CA GLY A 9 12.94 6.15 8.93
C GLY A 9 14.21 6.25 9.78
N GLU A 10 14.43 7.36 10.51
CA GLU A 10 15.60 7.56 11.37
C GLU A 10 15.58 6.66 12.61
N ASP A 11 14.39 6.37 13.13
CA ASP A 11 14.17 5.47 14.28
C ASP A 11 14.24 3.98 13.91
N TYR A 12 14.50 3.65 12.65
CA TYR A 12 14.60 2.28 12.18
C TYR A 12 16.00 1.70 12.46
N PRO A 13 16.11 0.49 13.04
CA PRO A 13 17.35 0.00 13.64
C PRO A 13 18.52 -0.02 12.65
N VAL A 14 19.71 0.36 13.15
CA VAL A 14 20.98 0.59 12.42
C VAL A 14 21.44 -0.57 11.53
N LYS A 15 20.86 -1.78 11.68
CA LYS A 15 21.12 -2.94 10.80
C LYS A 15 20.32 -2.92 9.49
N SER A 16 19.52 -1.89 9.21
CA SER A 16 18.83 -1.70 7.94
C SER A 16 19.81 -1.29 6.84
N GLN A 17 19.72 -1.88 5.66
CA GLN A 17 20.53 -1.41 4.52
C GLN A 17 20.16 0.04 4.17
N PRO A 18 21.06 0.84 3.58
CA PRO A 18 20.77 2.24 3.22
C PRO A 18 19.48 2.41 2.39
N TYR A 19 19.19 1.43 1.51
CA TYR A 19 17.99 1.39 0.67
C TYR A 19 16.68 1.26 1.48
N ASP A 20 16.70 0.58 2.62
CA ASP A 20 15.50 0.39 3.46
C ASP A 20 14.96 1.75 3.93
N ARG A 21 15.88 2.62 4.38
CA ARG A 21 15.54 3.94 4.91
C ARG A 21 14.97 4.86 3.84
N GLU A 22 15.56 4.85 2.65
CA GLU A 22 15.08 5.64 1.52
C GLU A 22 13.66 5.21 1.11
N PHE A 23 13.42 3.90 1.00
CA PHE A 23 12.09 3.38 0.68
C PHE A 23 11.07 3.74 1.77
N ILE A 24 11.40 3.54 3.06
CA ILE A 24 10.50 3.88 4.17
C ILE A 24 10.11 5.36 4.12
N ALA A 25 11.10 6.25 4.00
CA ALA A 25 10.84 7.69 3.91
C ALA A 25 10.06 8.07 2.64
N GLY A 26 10.35 7.43 1.51
CA GLY A 26 9.63 7.63 0.25
C GLY A 26 8.16 7.19 0.35
N PHE A 27 7.93 5.97 0.82
CA PHE A 27 6.59 5.41 1.03
C PHE A 27 5.77 6.29 1.97
N ASN A 28 6.31 6.66 3.12
CA ASN A 28 5.57 7.44 4.12
C ASN A 28 5.18 8.84 3.59
N ARG A 29 6.06 9.51 2.82
CA ARG A 29 5.76 10.80 2.19
C ARG A 29 4.67 10.69 1.12
N VAL A 30 4.70 9.64 0.31
CA VAL A 30 3.66 9.41 -0.69
C VAL A 30 2.34 9.03 -0.02
N ALA A 31 2.38 8.22 1.04
CA ALA A 31 1.20 7.81 1.80
C ALA A 31 0.52 9.01 2.48
N GLU A 32 1.29 9.94 3.02
CA GLU A 32 0.80 11.22 3.54
C GLU A 32 0.06 12.01 2.46
N ARG A 33 0.69 12.22 1.30
CA ARG A 33 0.07 12.94 0.18
C ARG A 33 -1.24 12.29 -0.29
N ILE A 34 -1.28 10.95 -0.35
CA ILE A 34 -2.48 10.20 -0.72
C ILE A 34 -3.57 10.38 0.35
N TYR A 35 -3.21 10.24 1.63
CA TYR A 35 -4.13 10.44 2.75
C TYR A 35 -4.73 11.84 2.76
N GLU A 36 -3.92 12.88 2.59
CA GLU A 36 -4.42 14.26 2.49
C GLU A 36 -5.42 14.44 1.35
N TRP A 37 -5.14 13.86 0.19
CA TRP A 37 -6.07 13.87 -0.93
C TRP A 37 -7.36 13.11 -0.62
N SER A 38 -7.26 11.91 -0.03
CA SER A 38 -8.37 11.04 0.34
C SER A 38 -9.28 11.71 1.38
N ALA A 39 -8.69 12.31 2.43
CA ALA A 39 -9.40 13.05 3.46
C ALA A 39 -10.13 14.28 2.88
N ARG A 40 -9.50 15.06 1.98
CA ARG A 40 -10.16 16.18 1.27
C ARG A 40 -11.34 15.74 0.40
N ARG A 41 -11.36 14.48 -0.04
CA ARG A 41 -12.46 13.88 -0.80
C ARG A 41 -13.55 13.26 0.09
N GLY A 42 -13.41 13.34 1.42
CA GLY A 42 -14.42 12.89 2.37
C GLY A 42 -14.34 11.41 2.74
N PHE A 43 -13.26 10.71 2.41
CA PHE A 43 -13.08 9.30 2.79
C PHE A 43 -12.75 9.11 4.28
N TRP A 44 -12.41 10.19 4.99
CA TRP A 44 -12.08 10.21 6.42
C TRP A 44 -12.94 11.23 7.18
N PRO A 45 -14.28 11.04 7.25
CA PRO A 45 -15.16 11.95 7.96
C PRO A 45 -14.77 12.04 9.44
N ASP A 46 -14.71 13.27 9.97
CA ASP A 46 -14.29 13.56 11.35
C ASP A 46 -12.91 12.99 11.73
N GLY A 47 -12.06 12.71 10.75
CA GLY A 47 -10.74 12.11 10.95
C GLY A 47 -10.75 10.62 11.26
N ASP A 48 -11.88 9.93 11.05
CA ASP A 48 -12.01 8.49 11.22
C ASP A 48 -12.58 7.82 9.96
N ARG A 49 -12.45 6.49 9.88
CA ARG A 49 -12.93 5.67 8.77
C ARG A 49 -13.34 4.29 9.27
N ASN A 50 -14.24 3.61 8.59
CA ASN A 50 -14.53 2.21 8.90
C ASN A 50 -13.46 1.29 8.28
N ASP A 51 -12.83 0.45 9.10
CA ASP A 51 -11.79 -0.48 8.62
C ASP A 51 -12.33 -1.52 7.63
N GLY A 52 -13.54 -2.02 7.85
CA GLY A 52 -14.18 -3.00 6.97
C GLY A 52 -14.44 -2.42 5.57
N GLU A 53 -14.94 -1.19 5.50
CA GLU A 53 -15.14 -0.48 4.23
C GLU A 53 -13.81 -0.18 3.53
N ALA A 54 -12.80 0.27 4.28
CA ALA A 54 -11.47 0.55 3.72
C ALA A 54 -10.83 -0.72 3.12
N LEU A 55 -10.90 -1.84 3.84
CA LEU A 55 -10.40 -3.13 3.36
C LEU A 55 -11.20 -3.63 2.16
N ALA A 56 -12.54 -3.53 2.20
CA ALA A 56 -13.39 -3.93 1.08
C ALA A 56 -13.09 -3.15 -0.21
N LEU A 57 -12.75 -1.85 -0.10
CA LEU A 57 -12.30 -1.05 -1.24
C LEU A 57 -10.94 -1.52 -1.79
N ILE A 58 -9.99 -1.93 -0.94
CA ILE A 58 -8.74 -2.54 -1.43
C ILE A 58 -9.05 -3.82 -2.21
N HIS A 59 -9.96 -4.64 -1.70
CA HIS A 59 -10.40 -5.87 -2.39
C HIS A 59 -11.09 -5.59 -3.73
N SER A 60 -11.84 -4.48 -3.85
CA SER A 60 -12.48 -4.13 -5.12
C SER A 60 -11.45 -3.78 -6.18
N GLU A 61 -10.42 -2.96 -5.88
CA GLU A 61 -9.38 -2.62 -6.87
C GLU A 61 -8.64 -3.88 -7.37
N VAL A 62 -8.35 -4.84 -6.48
CA VAL A 62 -7.74 -6.13 -6.87
C VAL A 62 -8.68 -6.95 -7.76
N SER A 63 -9.99 -6.87 -7.54
CA SER A 63 -11.00 -7.55 -8.36
C SER A 63 -11.14 -6.87 -9.73
N GLU A 64 -11.03 -5.55 -9.81
CA GLU A 64 -11.01 -4.80 -11.08
C GLU A 64 -9.77 -5.15 -11.91
N ALA A 65 -8.59 -5.31 -11.28
CA ALA A 65 -7.40 -5.80 -11.96
C ALA A 65 -7.63 -7.19 -12.59
N LEU A 66 -8.29 -8.10 -11.86
CA LEU A 66 -8.65 -9.42 -12.39
C LEU A 66 -9.62 -9.32 -13.58
N GLU A 67 -10.59 -8.41 -13.53
CA GLU A 67 -11.49 -8.17 -14.67
C GLU A 67 -10.73 -7.64 -15.89
N CYS A 68 -9.82 -6.67 -15.73
CA CYS A 68 -8.98 -6.20 -16.84
C CYS A 68 -8.24 -7.36 -17.50
N LEU A 69 -7.63 -8.26 -16.72
CA LEU A 69 -6.95 -9.45 -17.24
C LEU A 69 -7.88 -10.41 -17.99
N ARG A 70 -9.13 -10.60 -17.53
CA ARG A 70 -10.13 -11.43 -18.22
C ARG A 70 -10.48 -10.90 -19.61
N TRP A 71 -10.39 -9.58 -19.80
CA TRP A 71 -10.70 -8.90 -21.06
C TRP A 71 -9.46 -8.59 -21.92
N GLY A 72 -8.38 -9.34 -21.73
CA GLY A 72 -7.15 -9.20 -22.53
C GLY A 72 -6.26 -8.03 -22.10
N ASN A 73 -6.52 -7.44 -20.93
CA ASN A 73 -5.75 -6.36 -20.32
C ASN A 73 -5.51 -5.15 -21.23
N PRO A 74 -6.56 -4.50 -21.74
CA PRO A 74 -6.41 -3.34 -22.60
C PRO A 74 -5.76 -2.16 -21.85
N PRO A 75 -5.22 -1.16 -22.56
CA PRO A 75 -4.81 0.10 -21.95
C PRO A 75 -5.92 0.74 -21.13
N ASP A 76 -5.57 1.39 -20.04
CA ASP A 76 -6.53 2.14 -19.22
C ASP A 76 -7.13 3.31 -20.01
N LYS A 77 -8.37 3.66 -19.70
CA LYS A 77 -9.11 4.71 -20.41
C LYS A 77 -8.57 6.11 -20.16
N ASN A 78 -8.02 6.35 -18.96
CA ASN A 78 -7.53 7.66 -18.52
C ASN A 78 -5.99 7.72 -18.55
N LEU A 79 -5.33 6.59 -18.34
CA LEU A 79 -3.88 6.44 -18.30
C LEU A 79 -3.40 5.50 -19.41
N GLY A 80 -3.68 5.87 -20.66
CA GLY A 80 -3.52 4.98 -21.84
C GLY A 80 -2.11 4.43 -22.13
N ASP A 81 -1.07 4.91 -21.43
CA ASP A 81 0.27 4.33 -21.49
C ASP A 81 0.43 3.09 -20.59
N PHE A 82 -0.52 2.84 -19.68
CA PHE A 82 -0.53 1.72 -18.74
C PHE A 82 -1.72 0.80 -19.04
N SER A 83 -1.56 -0.50 -18.75
CA SER A 83 -2.67 -1.45 -18.84
C SER A 83 -3.68 -1.25 -17.71
N GLY A 84 -4.92 -1.66 -17.94
CA GLY A 84 -5.98 -1.59 -16.93
C GLY A 84 -5.59 -2.30 -15.63
N ALA A 85 -4.98 -3.48 -15.72
CA ALA A 85 -4.52 -4.20 -14.53
C ALA A 85 -3.42 -3.44 -13.75
N GLU A 86 -2.48 -2.76 -14.43
CA GLU A 86 -1.44 -1.96 -13.76
C GLU A 86 -2.05 -0.80 -12.98
N VAL A 87 -3.01 -0.09 -13.57
CA VAL A 87 -3.72 1.02 -12.92
C VAL A 87 -4.47 0.54 -11.69
N GLN A 88 -5.21 -0.57 -11.79
CA GLN A 88 -6.02 -1.09 -10.70
C GLN A 88 -5.18 -1.64 -9.54
N ILE A 89 -4.01 -2.25 -9.84
CA ILE A 89 -3.05 -2.63 -8.80
C ILE A 89 -2.43 -1.39 -8.15
N ALA A 90 -2.14 -0.33 -8.92
CA ALA A 90 -1.67 0.93 -8.36
C ALA A 90 -2.73 1.56 -7.44
N ASP A 91 -4.02 1.52 -7.82
CA ASP A 91 -5.12 1.98 -6.97
C ASP A 91 -5.19 1.17 -5.66
N ALA A 92 -5.06 -0.16 -5.72
CA ALA A 92 -4.99 -1.01 -4.53
C ALA A 92 -3.83 -0.60 -3.58
N VAL A 93 -2.64 -0.33 -4.15
CA VAL A 93 -1.48 0.16 -3.40
C VAL A 93 -1.78 1.51 -2.77
N MET A 94 -2.38 2.44 -3.52
CA MET A 94 -2.75 3.76 -2.99
C MET A 94 -3.74 3.65 -1.83
N ARG A 95 -4.73 2.76 -1.90
CA ARG A 95 -5.67 2.49 -0.79
C ARG A 95 -4.98 1.93 0.45
N ILE A 96 -3.99 1.04 0.26
CA ILE A 96 -3.16 0.52 1.36
C ILE A 96 -2.34 1.65 1.99
N MET A 97 -1.74 2.52 1.18
CA MET A 97 -0.96 3.67 1.65
C MET A 97 -1.82 4.67 2.42
N ASP A 98 -3.02 4.99 1.91
CA ASP A 98 -4.02 5.84 2.57
C ASP A 98 -4.38 5.30 3.96
N LEU A 99 -4.74 4.00 4.03
CA LEU A 99 -5.08 3.34 5.28
C LEU A 99 -3.89 3.28 6.25
N ALA A 100 -2.68 3.00 5.72
CA ALA A 100 -1.46 2.96 6.52
C ALA A 100 -1.20 4.31 7.19
N HIS A 101 -1.26 5.41 6.44
CA HIS A 101 -1.05 6.74 6.99
C HIS A 101 -2.17 7.12 7.96
N GLY A 102 -3.44 6.99 7.55
CA GLY A 102 -4.59 7.38 8.38
C GLY A 102 -4.71 6.63 9.71
N ARG A 103 -4.16 5.40 9.78
CA ARG A 103 -4.09 4.62 11.03
C ARG A 103 -2.76 4.73 11.79
N GLY A 104 -1.75 5.42 11.24
CA GLY A 104 -0.41 5.44 11.82
C GLY A 104 0.29 4.08 11.78
N TRP A 105 -0.06 3.22 10.82
CA TRP A 105 0.56 1.90 10.65
C TRP A 105 1.88 2.01 9.90
N ARG A 106 2.91 1.36 10.45
CA ARG A 106 4.28 1.31 9.92
C ARG A 106 4.45 0.28 8.80
N VAL A 107 3.63 0.36 7.76
CA VAL A 107 3.55 -0.67 6.71
C VAL A 107 4.87 -0.82 5.96
N ALA A 108 5.55 0.28 5.61
CA ALA A 108 6.84 0.23 4.92
C ALA A 108 7.91 -0.50 5.73
N GLU A 109 7.97 -0.22 7.03
CA GLU A 109 8.87 -0.91 7.95
C GLU A 109 8.53 -2.39 8.12
N VAL A 110 7.23 -2.72 8.19
CA VAL A 110 6.76 -4.10 8.30
C VAL A 110 7.08 -4.89 7.03
N ILE A 111 7.07 -4.28 5.84
CA ILE A 111 7.51 -4.93 4.59
C ILE A 111 8.95 -5.44 4.74
N PHE A 112 9.88 -4.61 5.20
CA PHE A 112 11.28 -5.02 5.37
C PHE A 112 11.48 -6.04 6.49
N GLU A 113 10.76 -5.92 7.61
CA GLU A 113 10.77 -6.97 8.64
C GLU A 113 10.26 -8.30 8.10
N LYS A 114 9.21 -8.28 7.26
CA LYS A 114 8.68 -9.49 6.62
C LYS A 114 9.62 -10.07 5.58
N LEU A 115 10.32 -9.25 4.79
CA LEU A 115 11.34 -9.73 3.85
C LEU A 115 12.46 -10.46 4.59
N ARG A 116 13.05 -9.85 5.62
CA ARG A 116 14.07 -10.48 6.47
C ARG A 116 13.59 -11.78 7.10
N PHE A 117 12.36 -11.79 7.61
CA PHE A 117 11.77 -12.99 8.18
C PHE A 117 11.51 -14.08 7.12
N ASN A 118 11.10 -13.73 5.90
CA ASN A 118 10.85 -14.68 4.83
C ASN A 118 12.14 -15.29 4.27
N GLU A 119 13.24 -14.53 4.22
CA GLU A 119 14.58 -15.04 3.87
C GLU A 119 15.07 -16.11 4.85
N SER A 120 14.62 -16.04 6.11
CA SER A 120 14.94 -17.06 7.12
C SER A 120 14.09 -18.34 7.03
N ARG A 121 13.08 -18.38 6.14
CA ARG A 121 12.20 -19.56 5.97
C ARG A 121 12.77 -20.52 4.93
N GLU A 122 12.66 -21.82 5.20
CA GLU A 122 12.92 -22.85 4.19
C GLU A 122 12.00 -22.66 2.96
N TYR A 123 12.55 -22.95 1.79
CA TYR A 123 11.86 -22.81 0.50
C TYR A 123 10.55 -23.62 0.48
N ARG A 124 9.42 -22.97 0.22
CA ARG A 124 8.14 -23.67 0.04
C ARG A 124 8.06 -24.24 -1.37
N ASN A 125 8.26 -25.55 -1.50
CA ASN A 125 7.86 -26.30 -2.70
C ASN A 125 6.33 -26.43 -2.76
N GLY A 126 5.76 -26.06 -3.90
CA GLY A 126 4.45 -26.50 -4.34
C GLY A 126 3.26 -25.73 -3.77
N LYS A 127 2.88 -24.65 -4.46
CA LYS A 127 1.46 -24.32 -4.66
C LYS A 127 1.25 -23.79 -6.08
N GLN A 128 0.36 -24.45 -6.81
CA GLN A 128 -0.27 -23.91 -8.01
C GLN A 128 -1.47 -23.11 -7.50
N PHE A 129 -1.26 -21.81 -7.24
CA PHE A 129 -2.24 -20.90 -6.65
C PHE A 129 -2.57 -21.17 -5.16
#